data_AF-A0A1V6D7I6-F1
#
_entry.id   AF-A0A1V6D7I6-F1
#
_cell.length_a   1.000
_cell.length_b   1.000
_cell.length_c   1.000
_cell.angle_alpha   90.00
_cell.angle_beta   90.00
_cell.angle_gamma   90.00
#
_symmetry.space_group_name_H-M   'P 1'
#
loop_
_entity.id
_entity.type
_entity.pdbx_description
1 polymer ?
#
loop_
_entity_poly.entity_id
_entity_poly.type
_entity_poly.pdbx_seq_one_letter_code
_entity_poly.pdbx_strand_id
1 'polypeptide(L)'
;MAKERAVVVGAGAIAHAWLKPLIEEGVQVLAVVDRDLERARRRVAEFVPRAEASAELEATLRRHRPDFVVDLTSPEAHAEVTVASLKAGCHVLGEKPMATSLAEARKMVQAAEKARRTYMVSQTRRWDLRHDAIRRTIASGRLGAVTTLNCDFYIGAHFGGFRDKMPSPLILDMAVHHFDLARFFSGCDAASVYCREFNPRGSWYKGAAAASCIFEMTNGVVFNYRGSWCAEGCHTSWNGDWRIVGEKGTLLYDHDRSPVGEVLAGDEGFHRPKKELILNKSPLRHPGMRGAIREMLACLRKGTLPQTHSHDNIRSLAMVFAAIESSQKGKKIPVKAL
;
A
#
# COMPACT_ATOMS: atom_id res chain seq x y z
N MET A 1 -12.54 -7.96 23.75
CA MET A 1 -12.71 -8.50 22.38
C MET A 1 -13.48 -7.47 21.56
N ALA A 2 -13.15 -7.30 20.28
CA ALA A 2 -13.95 -6.51 19.36
C ALA A 2 -15.40 -7.04 19.32
N LYS A 3 -16.38 -6.18 19.06
CA LYS A 3 -17.78 -6.55 18.81
C LYS A 3 -18.26 -6.08 17.44
N GLU A 4 -17.36 -5.48 16.66
CA GLU A 4 -17.63 -4.97 15.32
C GLU A 4 -17.96 -6.13 14.37
N ARG A 5 -18.95 -5.89 13.52
CA ARG A 5 -19.52 -6.88 12.62
C ARG A 5 -19.06 -6.59 11.20
N ALA A 6 -18.54 -7.60 10.53
CA ALA A 6 -18.00 -7.49 9.18
C ALA A 6 -18.69 -8.41 8.19
N VAL A 7 -18.77 -7.97 6.93
CA VAL A 7 -18.96 -8.87 5.78
C VAL A 7 -17.66 -8.90 5.00
N VAL A 8 -17.20 -10.10 4.65
CA VAL A 8 -16.00 -10.29 3.81
C VAL A 8 -16.47 -10.57 2.38
N VAL A 9 -15.92 -9.86 1.40
CA VAL A 9 -16.27 -10.01 -0.02
C VAL A 9 -15.03 -10.42 -0.78
N GLY A 10 -15.08 -11.54 -1.50
CA GLY A 10 -13.92 -12.22 -2.08
C GLY A 10 -13.42 -13.35 -1.18
N ALA A 11 -13.63 -14.60 -1.62
CA ALA A 11 -13.24 -15.83 -0.94
C ALA A 11 -11.99 -16.49 -1.57
N GLY A 12 -11.22 -15.72 -2.34
CA GLY A 12 -10.00 -16.15 -3.03
C GLY A 12 -8.85 -16.57 -2.10
N ALA A 13 -7.64 -16.67 -2.65
CA ALA A 13 -6.45 -17.07 -1.88
C ALA A 13 -6.14 -16.09 -0.73
N ILE A 14 -6.29 -14.80 -0.98
CA ILE A 14 -5.97 -13.76 0.02
C ILE A 14 -6.93 -13.78 1.22
N ALA A 15 -8.16 -14.29 1.06
CA ALA A 15 -9.14 -14.41 2.15
C ALA A 15 -8.61 -15.21 3.35
N HIS A 16 -7.77 -16.22 3.10
CA HIS A 16 -7.11 -16.98 4.15
C HIS A 16 -6.23 -16.09 5.04
N ALA A 17 -5.50 -15.15 4.44
CA ALA A 17 -4.64 -14.22 5.17
C ALA A 17 -5.44 -13.22 6.02
N TRP A 18 -6.67 -12.89 5.62
CA TRP A 18 -7.53 -11.89 6.27
C TRP A 18 -8.47 -12.45 7.33
N LEU A 19 -9.09 -13.61 7.09
CA LEU A 19 -10.10 -14.17 8.00
C LEU A 19 -9.50 -14.48 9.38
N LYS A 20 -8.31 -15.10 9.42
CA LYS A 20 -7.62 -15.42 10.68
C LYS A 20 -7.39 -14.18 11.57
N PRO A 21 -6.70 -13.11 11.13
CA PRO A 21 -6.48 -11.94 11.98
C PRO A 21 -7.77 -11.17 12.31
N LEU A 22 -8.81 -11.21 11.46
CA LEU A 22 -10.12 -10.64 11.82
C LEU A 22 -10.71 -11.36 13.05
N ILE A 23 -10.68 -12.70 13.05
CA ILE A 23 -11.17 -13.52 14.18
C ILE A 23 -10.32 -13.29 15.42
N GLU A 24 -8.99 -13.23 15.30
CA GLU A 24 -8.08 -12.98 16.42
C GLU A 24 -8.31 -11.61 17.09
N GLU A 25 -8.70 -10.60 16.32
CA GLU A 25 -9.09 -9.29 16.88
C GLU A 25 -10.51 -9.29 17.46
N GLY A 26 -11.28 -10.36 17.26
CA GLY A 26 -12.63 -10.56 17.78
C GLY A 26 -13.74 -10.04 16.87
N VAL A 27 -13.45 -9.78 15.59
CA VAL A 27 -14.46 -9.31 14.63
C VAL A 27 -15.48 -10.40 14.38
N GLN A 28 -16.77 -10.07 14.47
CA GLN A 28 -17.85 -10.98 14.11
C GLN A 28 -18.05 -10.96 12.59
N VAL A 29 -17.55 -11.97 11.90
CA VAL A 29 -17.82 -12.15 10.46
C VAL A 29 -19.25 -12.68 10.28
N LEU A 30 -20.12 -11.86 9.70
CA LEU A 30 -21.54 -12.17 9.49
C LEU A 30 -21.76 -12.98 8.21
N ALA A 31 -20.99 -12.68 7.17
CA ALA A 31 -21.06 -13.38 5.90
C ALA A 31 -19.72 -13.34 5.15
N VAL A 32 -19.50 -14.36 4.32
CA VAL A 32 -18.49 -14.37 3.26
C VAL A 32 -19.22 -14.40 1.93
N VAL A 33 -18.94 -13.41 1.08
CA VAL A 33 -19.59 -13.23 -0.22
C VAL A 33 -18.58 -13.48 -1.34
N ASP A 34 -18.91 -14.34 -2.29
CA ASP A 34 -18.13 -14.53 -3.52
C ASP A 34 -19.08 -14.94 -4.66
N ARG A 35 -18.80 -14.49 -5.89
CA ARG A 35 -19.57 -14.89 -7.08
C ARG A 35 -19.55 -16.42 -7.27
N ASP A 36 -18.46 -17.07 -6.85
CA ASP A 36 -18.37 -18.52 -6.70
C ASP A 36 -18.84 -18.93 -5.29
N LEU A 37 -20.13 -19.30 -5.19
CA LEU A 37 -20.76 -19.66 -3.92
C LEU A 37 -20.04 -20.83 -3.21
N GLU A 38 -19.51 -21.80 -3.96
CA GLU A 38 -18.76 -22.92 -3.37
C GLU A 38 -17.46 -22.45 -2.73
N ARG A 39 -16.81 -21.46 -3.32
CA ARG A 39 -15.64 -20.82 -2.70
C ARG A 39 -15.99 -20.11 -1.40
N ALA A 40 -17.11 -19.38 -1.36
CA ALA A 40 -17.60 -18.77 -0.12
C ALA A 40 -17.92 -19.83 0.95
N ARG A 41 -18.65 -20.90 0.59
CA ARG A 41 -19.00 -22.03 1.48
C ARG A 41 -17.76 -22.67 2.10
N ARG A 42 -16.72 -22.92 1.29
CA ARG A 42 -15.44 -23.45 1.79
C ARG A 42 -14.81 -22.55 2.85
N ARG A 43 -14.73 -21.24 2.62
CA ARG A 43 -14.15 -20.30 3.58
C ARG A 43 -14.98 -20.15 4.86
N VAL A 44 -16.30 -20.19 4.74
CA VAL A 44 -17.21 -20.21 5.90
C VAL A 44 -16.96 -21.45 6.74
N ALA A 45 -16.95 -22.64 6.14
CA ALA A 45 -16.71 -23.90 6.86
C ALA A 45 -15.34 -23.93 7.55
N GLU A 46 -14.32 -23.40 6.89
CA GLU A 46 -12.93 -23.41 7.37
C GLU A 46 -12.69 -22.43 8.54
N PHE A 47 -13.23 -21.21 8.47
CA PHE A 47 -12.85 -20.13 9.40
C PHE A 47 -13.98 -19.64 10.29
N VAL A 48 -15.21 -19.58 9.77
CA VAL A 48 -16.32 -18.84 10.39
C VAL A 48 -17.64 -19.61 10.23
N PRO A 49 -17.77 -20.82 10.79
CA PRO A 49 -18.87 -21.76 10.48
C PRO A 49 -20.28 -21.27 10.86
N ARG A 50 -20.39 -20.13 11.56
CA ARG A 50 -21.66 -19.47 11.91
C ARG A 50 -22.03 -18.33 10.94
N ALA A 51 -21.14 -17.94 10.03
CA ALA A 51 -21.38 -16.91 9.04
C ALA A 51 -22.21 -17.47 7.87
N GLU A 52 -22.88 -16.57 7.14
CA GLU A 52 -23.53 -16.92 5.88
C GLU A 52 -22.50 -17.04 4.75
N ALA A 53 -22.63 -18.05 3.89
CA ALA A 53 -22.01 -18.05 2.56
C ALA A 53 -23.04 -17.53 1.54
N SER A 54 -22.67 -16.54 0.75
CA SER A 54 -23.58 -15.89 -0.20
C SER A 54 -22.87 -15.56 -1.52
N ALA A 55 -23.65 -15.45 -2.60
CA ALA A 55 -23.19 -14.90 -3.88
C ALA A 55 -23.73 -13.48 -4.16
N GLU A 56 -24.62 -12.99 -3.30
CA GLU A 56 -25.40 -11.77 -3.54
C GLU A 56 -25.01 -10.67 -2.55
N LEU A 57 -24.08 -9.79 -2.95
CA LEU A 57 -23.54 -8.75 -2.07
C LEU A 57 -24.63 -7.85 -1.49
N GLU A 58 -25.44 -7.22 -2.34
CA GLU A 58 -26.41 -6.22 -1.87
C GLU A 58 -27.47 -6.81 -0.95
N ALA A 59 -27.98 -8.01 -1.26
CA ALA A 59 -28.96 -8.70 -0.42
C ALA A 59 -28.35 -9.06 0.95
N THR A 60 -27.08 -9.45 0.97
CA THR A 60 -26.33 -9.75 2.19
C THR A 60 -26.15 -8.49 3.05
N LEU A 61 -25.74 -7.37 2.44
CA LEU A 61 -25.57 -6.09 3.14
C LEU A 61 -26.89 -5.57 3.73
N ARG A 62 -28.00 -5.64 2.98
CA ARG A 62 -29.33 -5.23 3.47
C ARG A 62 -29.79 -6.03 4.70
N ARG A 63 -29.50 -7.34 4.70
CA ARG A 63 -29.91 -8.28 5.75
C ARG A 63 -29.08 -8.12 7.02
N HIS A 64 -27.76 -8.07 6.87
CA HIS A 64 -26.82 -8.10 8.00
C HIS A 64 -26.50 -6.73 8.57
N ARG A 65 -26.55 -5.68 7.73
CA ARG A 65 -26.17 -4.30 8.08
C ARG A 65 -24.87 -4.26 8.89
N PRO A 66 -23.75 -4.77 8.32
CA PRO A 66 -22.48 -4.83 9.02
C PRO A 66 -21.94 -3.42 9.29
N ASP A 67 -21.04 -3.31 10.25
CA ASP A 67 -20.39 -2.03 10.56
C ASP A 67 -19.37 -1.67 9.47
N PHE A 68 -18.70 -2.69 8.91
CA PHE A 68 -17.78 -2.52 7.79
C PHE A 68 -17.73 -3.74 6.86
N VAL A 69 -17.21 -3.52 5.65
CA VAL A 69 -16.93 -4.55 4.65
C VAL A 69 -15.43 -4.70 4.48
N VAL A 70 -14.97 -5.94 4.36
CA VAL A 70 -13.59 -6.26 3.95
C VAL A 70 -13.64 -6.69 2.48
N ASP A 71 -13.15 -5.84 1.59
CA ASP A 71 -13.14 -6.08 0.14
C ASP A 71 -11.81 -6.70 -0.29
N LEU A 72 -11.87 -8.00 -0.58
CA LEU A 72 -10.78 -8.89 -0.98
C LEU A 72 -10.96 -9.41 -2.40
N THR A 73 -11.77 -8.71 -3.20
CA THR A 73 -12.05 -9.12 -4.57
C THR A 73 -10.86 -8.88 -5.49
N SER A 74 -10.98 -9.23 -6.77
CA SER A 74 -9.91 -8.90 -7.73
C SER A 74 -9.89 -7.40 -7.99
N PRO A 75 -8.77 -6.83 -8.48
CA PRO A 75 -8.65 -5.40 -8.73
C PRO A 75 -9.78 -4.83 -9.59
N GLU A 76 -10.27 -5.60 -10.56
CA GLU A 76 -11.37 -5.21 -11.47
C GLU A 76 -12.73 -5.10 -10.74
N ALA A 77 -12.90 -5.78 -9.61
CA ALA A 77 -14.15 -5.80 -8.85
C ALA A 77 -14.15 -4.83 -7.66
N HIS A 78 -12.98 -4.33 -7.22
CA HIS A 78 -12.85 -3.42 -6.08
C HIS A 78 -13.80 -2.22 -6.18
N ALA A 79 -13.89 -1.57 -7.35
CA ALA A 79 -14.70 -0.38 -7.52
C ALA A 79 -16.20 -0.66 -7.35
N GLU A 80 -16.70 -1.74 -7.96
CA GLU A 80 -18.10 -2.17 -7.86
C GLU A 80 -18.47 -2.49 -6.40
N VAL A 81 -17.67 -3.35 -5.75
CA VAL A 81 -17.91 -3.84 -4.39
C VAL A 81 -17.80 -2.73 -3.36
N THR A 82 -16.74 -1.93 -3.42
CA THR A 82 -16.53 -0.81 -2.50
C THR A 82 -17.65 0.22 -2.62
N VAL A 83 -18.02 0.63 -3.84
CA VAL A 83 -19.10 1.61 -4.03
C VAL A 83 -20.44 1.07 -3.55
N ALA A 84 -20.78 -0.19 -3.83
CA ALA A 84 -22.00 -0.81 -3.34
C ALA A 84 -22.04 -0.86 -1.80
N SER A 85 -20.91 -1.21 -1.18
CA SER A 85 -20.77 -1.29 0.27
C SER A 85 -20.92 0.08 0.95
N LEU A 86 -20.28 1.12 0.40
CA LEU A 86 -20.40 2.49 0.89
C LEU A 86 -21.84 3.02 0.74
N LYS A 87 -22.50 2.76 -0.39
CA LYS A 87 -23.91 3.12 -0.61
C LYS A 87 -24.86 2.42 0.35
N ALA A 88 -24.54 1.19 0.77
CA ALA A 88 -25.27 0.47 1.81
C ALA A 88 -25.01 1.03 3.23
N GLY A 89 -24.20 2.08 3.37
CA GLY A 89 -23.89 2.74 4.64
C GLY A 89 -22.81 2.04 5.47
N CYS A 90 -22.01 1.16 4.87
CA CYS A 90 -20.91 0.46 5.56
C CYS A 90 -19.61 1.25 5.43
N HIS A 91 -18.71 1.14 6.43
CA HIS A 91 -17.29 1.45 6.21
C HIS A 91 -16.64 0.35 5.35
N VAL A 92 -15.51 0.62 4.70
CA VAL A 92 -14.83 -0.36 3.82
C VAL A 92 -13.33 -0.41 4.12
N LEU A 93 -12.80 -1.62 4.29
CA LEU A 93 -11.38 -1.95 4.27
C LEU A 93 -11.09 -2.77 3.02
N GLY A 94 -10.46 -2.17 2.01
CA GLY A 94 -10.21 -2.83 0.72
C GLY A 94 -8.74 -3.23 0.54
N GLU A 95 -8.50 -4.25 -0.27
CA GLU A 95 -7.17 -4.64 -0.74
C GLU A 95 -6.58 -3.64 -1.75
N LYS A 96 -5.27 -3.79 -1.99
CA LYS A 96 -4.55 -3.03 -3.03
C LYS A 96 -4.58 -3.78 -4.37
N PRO A 97 -4.43 -3.08 -5.51
CA PRO A 97 -4.48 -1.63 -5.67
C PRO A 97 -5.91 -1.11 -5.46
N MET A 98 -6.04 0.14 -5.02
CA MET A 98 -7.35 0.76 -4.74
C MET A 98 -8.34 0.64 -5.91
N ALA A 99 -7.87 0.82 -7.15
CA ALA A 99 -8.68 0.68 -8.37
C ALA A 99 -7.78 0.39 -9.58
N THR A 100 -8.39 0.00 -10.70
CA THR A 100 -7.68 -0.21 -11.98
C THR A 100 -7.47 1.07 -12.80
N SER A 101 -8.07 2.19 -12.36
CA SER A 101 -7.88 3.51 -12.96
C SER A 101 -8.07 4.62 -11.95
N LEU A 102 -7.49 5.80 -12.21
CA LEU A 102 -7.75 7.00 -11.41
C LEU A 102 -9.22 7.44 -11.47
N ALA A 103 -9.91 7.23 -12.60
CA ALA A 103 -11.32 7.58 -12.73
C ALA A 103 -12.20 6.75 -11.79
N GLU A 104 -11.94 5.45 -11.67
CA GLU A 104 -12.62 4.58 -10.71
C GLU A 104 -12.26 4.93 -9.27
N ALA A 105 -10.97 5.14 -8.97
CA ALA A 105 -10.55 5.55 -7.63
C ALA A 105 -11.25 6.84 -7.18
N ARG A 106 -11.38 7.84 -8.07
CA ARG A 106 -12.13 9.09 -7.80
C ARG A 106 -13.60 8.81 -7.50
N LYS A 107 -14.26 7.91 -8.24
CA LYS A 107 -15.64 7.50 -7.95
C LYS A 107 -15.76 6.85 -6.56
N MET A 108 -14.79 6.03 -6.17
CA MET A 108 -14.76 5.37 -4.86
C MET A 108 -14.56 6.37 -3.71
N VAL A 109 -13.66 7.36 -3.88
CA VAL A 109 -13.50 8.47 -2.93
C VAL A 109 -14.81 9.25 -2.77
N GLN A 110 -15.43 9.65 -3.90
CA GLN A 110 -16.69 10.38 -3.88
C GLN A 110 -17.84 9.57 -3.24
N ALA A 111 -17.87 8.26 -3.45
CA ALA A 111 -18.86 7.40 -2.79
C ALA A 111 -18.67 7.39 -1.27
N ALA A 112 -17.42 7.37 -0.79
CA ALA A 112 -17.11 7.41 0.64
C ALA A 112 -17.52 8.75 1.27
N GLU A 113 -17.25 9.86 0.59
CA GLU A 113 -17.68 11.21 0.99
C GLU A 113 -19.20 11.31 1.08
N LYS A 114 -19.92 10.90 0.03
CA LYS A 114 -21.38 10.95 -0.03
C LYS A 114 -22.03 10.11 1.07
N ALA A 115 -21.47 8.92 1.33
CA ALA A 115 -21.95 8.03 2.39
C ALA A 115 -21.58 8.51 3.80
N ARG A 116 -20.63 9.45 3.93
CA ARG A 116 -19.98 9.81 5.20
C ARG A 116 -19.44 8.57 5.92
N ARG A 117 -18.77 7.71 5.15
CA ARG A 117 -18.16 6.47 5.62
C ARG A 117 -16.68 6.41 5.27
N THR A 118 -15.93 5.70 6.10
CA THR A 118 -14.50 5.52 5.89
C THR A 118 -14.28 4.45 4.82
N TYR A 119 -13.49 4.79 3.81
CA TYR A 119 -12.85 3.81 2.94
C TYR A 119 -11.34 3.83 3.21
N MET A 120 -10.81 2.70 3.65
CA MET A 120 -9.40 2.48 3.96
C MET A 120 -8.84 1.43 3.00
N VAL A 121 -7.67 1.68 2.44
CA VAL A 121 -6.99 0.73 1.55
C VAL A 121 -5.83 0.08 2.29
N SER A 122 -5.70 -1.24 2.19
CA SER A 122 -4.68 -2.02 2.90
C SER A 122 -3.31 -1.91 2.22
N GLN A 123 -2.61 -0.79 2.45
CA GLN A 123 -1.19 -0.64 2.11
C GLN A 123 -0.30 -1.13 3.27
N THR A 124 -0.28 -2.45 3.46
CA THR A 124 0.20 -3.11 4.70
C THR A 124 1.63 -2.73 5.14
N ARG A 125 2.48 -2.26 4.23
CA ARG A 125 3.87 -1.86 4.54
C ARG A 125 3.97 -0.65 5.46
N ARG A 126 2.93 0.18 5.59
CA ARG A 126 2.89 1.24 6.60
C ARG A 126 2.80 0.73 8.03
N TRP A 127 2.40 -0.53 8.22
CA TRP A 127 2.40 -1.22 9.52
C TRP A 127 3.62 -2.13 9.69
N ASP A 128 4.74 -1.86 9.01
CA ASP A 128 6.01 -2.51 9.37
C ASP A 128 6.71 -1.71 10.48
N LEU A 129 7.25 -2.41 11.50
CA LEU A 129 7.91 -1.78 12.65
C LEU A 129 9.10 -0.92 12.23
N ARG A 130 9.87 -1.37 11.23
CA ARG A 130 11.06 -0.67 10.73
C ARG A 130 10.64 0.54 9.91
N HIS A 131 9.63 0.40 9.06
CA HIS A 131 9.12 1.53 8.28
C HIS A 131 8.53 2.64 9.16
N ASP A 132 7.75 2.29 10.18
CA ASP A 132 7.24 3.29 11.13
C ASP A 132 8.38 3.93 11.95
N ALA A 133 9.41 3.17 12.34
CA ALA A 133 10.61 3.70 12.98
C ALA A 133 11.37 4.69 12.06
N ILE A 134 11.52 4.38 10.77
CA ILE A 134 12.11 5.27 9.76
C ILE A 134 11.30 6.56 9.66
N ARG A 135 9.99 6.46 9.43
CA ARG A 135 9.09 7.63 9.34
C ARG A 135 9.21 8.51 10.59
N ARG A 136 9.19 7.91 11.79
CA ARG A 136 9.31 8.66 13.05
C ARG A 136 10.66 9.33 13.20
N THR A 137 11.73 8.67 12.77
CA THR A 137 13.09 9.22 12.84
C THR A 137 13.22 10.45 11.95
N ILE A 138 12.68 10.36 10.72
CA ILE A 138 12.58 11.49 9.79
C ILE A 138 11.74 12.61 10.39
N ALA A 139 10.52 12.31 10.84
CA ALA A 139 9.59 13.29 11.39
C ALA A 139 10.12 14.01 12.64
N SER A 140 11.03 13.39 13.41
CA SER A 140 11.68 14.06 14.56
C SER A 140 12.80 15.04 14.18
N GLY A 141 13.14 15.19 12.90
CA GLY A 141 14.18 16.09 12.43
C GLY A 141 15.61 15.64 12.74
N ARG A 142 15.81 14.37 13.15
CA ARG A 142 17.14 13.83 13.47
C ARG A 142 18.09 13.81 12.28
N LEU A 143 17.56 13.71 11.06
CA LEU A 143 18.30 13.79 9.80
C LEU A 143 18.38 15.23 9.25
N GLY A 144 17.81 16.24 9.92
CA GLY A 144 17.49 17.53 9.29
C GLY A 144 16.34 17.40 8.30
N ALA A 145 16.17 18.39 7.40
CA ALA A 145 15.22 18.22 6.30
C ALA A 145 15.71 17.10 5.37
N VAL A 146 14.82 16.18 5.00
CA VAL A 146 15.13 15.17 3.97
C VAL A 146 15.19 15.88 2.63
N THR A 147 16.20 15.56 1.83
CA THR A 147 16.42 16.13 0.49
C THR A 147 16.24 15.07 -0.60
N THR A 148 16.55 13.81 -0.29
CA THR A 148 16.55 12.73 -1.29
C THR A 148 16.13 11.40 -0.70
N LEU A 149 15.26 10.71 -1.42
CA LEU A 149 14.93 9.30 -1.21
C LEU A 149 15.39 8.51 -2.43
N ASN A 150 16.14 7.44 -2.23
CA ASN A 150 16.45 6.47 -3.28
C ASN A 150 15.92 5.11 -2.87
N CYS A 151 15.13 4.47 -3.73
CA CYS A 151 14.66 3.10 -3.56
C CYS A 151 15.09 2.24 -4.73
N ASP A 152 15.74 1.14 -4.41
CA ASP A 152 16.16 0.10 -5.33
C ASP A 152 15.36 -1.18 -5.09
N PHE A 153 14.85 -1.80 -6.16
CA PHE A 153 14.07 -3.03 -6.08
C PHE A 153 14.42 -4.00 -7.20
N TYR A 154 15.13 -5.07 -6.87
CA TYR A 154 15.66 -6.02 -7.84
C TYR A 154 15.35 -7.46 -7.40
N ILE A 155 14.49 -8.15 -8.15
CA ILE A 155 14.16 -9.57 -7.92
C ILE A 155 13.93 -10.26 -9.27
N GLY A 156 14.47 -11.46 -9.48
CA GLY A 156 14.15 -12.33 -10.61
C GLY A 156 12.90 -13.17 -10.34
N ALA A 157 11.71 -12.56 -10.34
CA ALA A 157 10.49 -13.25 -9.93
C ALA A 157 9.82 -13.98 -11.11
N HIS A 158 9.58 -15.29 -10.99
CA HIS A 158 8.84 -16.09 -11.98
C HIS A 158 7.41 -16.32 -11.52
N PHE A 159 6.54 -15.31 -11.70
CA PHE A 159 5.16 -15.40 -11.22
C PHE A 159 4.27 -16.32 -12.03
N GLY A 160 4.44 -16.37 -13.36
CA GLY A 160 3.51 -17.05 -14.23
C GLY A 160 2.19 -16.28 -14.42
N GLY A 161 1.30 -16.86 -15.22
CA GLY A 161 -0.11 -16.46 -15.27
C GLY A 161 -0.34 -15.04 -15.79
N PHE A 162 -1.13 -14.25 -15.04
CA PHE A 162 -1.54 -12.92 -15.49
C PHE A 162 -0.44 -11.88 -15.36
N ARG A 163 0.45 -11.99 -14.37
CA ARG A 163 1.55 -11.03 -14.13
C ARG A 163 2.52 -10.99 -15.29
N ASP A 164 2.87 -12.15 -15.83
CA ASP A 164 3.72 -12.27 -17.03
C ASP A 164 3.11 -11.57 -18.26
N LYS A 165 1.79 -11.39 -18.30
CA LYS A 165 1.06 -10.78 -19.42
C LYS A 165 0.74 -9.30 -19.21
N MET A 166 0.94 -8.75 -18.02
CA MET A 166 0.64 -7.35 -17.72
C MET A 166 1.51 -6.40 -18.57
N PRO A 167 0.99 -5.23 -19.01
CA PRO A 167 1.78 -4.24 -19.74
C PRO A 167 2.87 -3.55 -18.91
N SER A 168 2.61 -3.30 -17.63
CA SER A 168 3.52 -2.61 -16.69
C SER A 168 3.61 -3.40 -15.37
N PRO A 169 4.10 -4.66 -15.38
CA PRO A 169 4.06 -5.57 -14.22
C PRO A 169 4.82 -5.02 -13.01
N LEU A 170 5.93 -4.31 -13.21
CA LEU A 170 6.70 -3.74 -12.12
C LEU A 170 5.93 -2.59 -11.43
N ILE A 171 5.50 -1.60 -12.22
CA ILE A 171 4.89 -0.38 -11.66
C ILE A 171 3.52 -0.67 -11.05
N LEU A 172 2.67 -1.45 -11.73
CA LEU A 172 1.30 -1.72 -11.28
C LEU A 172 1.23 -2.65 -10.06
N ASP A 173 2.04 -3.72 -10.03
CA ASP A 173 1.92 -4.73 -8.97
C ASP A 173 2.76 -4.40 -7.73
N MET A 174 3.97 -3.83 -7.93
CA MET A 174 4.94 -3.64 -6.86
C MET A 174 5.32 -2.21 -6.56
N ALA A 175 5.67 -1.40 -7.56
CA ALA A 175 6.19 -0.05 -7.28
C ALA A 175 5.19 0.81 -6.52
N VAL A 176 3.87 0.54 -6.64
CA VAL A 176 2.82 1.17 -5.81
C VAL A 176 3.13 1.13 -4.31
N HIS A 177 3.75 0.06 -3.82
CA HIS A 177 4.17 -0.06 -2.43
C HIS A 177 5.36 0.84 -2.09
N HIS A 178 6.36 0.91 -2.96
CA HIS A 178 7.52 1.77 -2.76
C HIS A 178 7.16 3.25 -2.91
N PHE A 179 6.28 3.58 -3.85
CA PHE A 179 5.72 4.92 -4.03
C PHE A 179 4.94 5.37 -2.79
N ASP A 180 4.13 4.45 -2.23
CA ASP A 180 3.44 4.69 -0.96
C ASP A 180 4.41 4.89 0.21
N LEU A 181 5.47 4.07 0.31
CA LEU A 181 6.50 4.22 1.34
C LEU A 181 7.30 5.53 1.20
N ALA A 182 7.59 5.99 -0.01
CA ALA A 182 8.25 7.27 -0.23
C ALA A 182 7.42 8.43 0.32
N ARG A 183 6.11 8.42 0.08
CA ARG A 183 5.16 9.37 0.70
C ARG A 183 5.12 9.22 2.21
N PHE A 184 5.05 7.97 2.70
CA PHE A 184 4.99 7.67 4.13
C PHE A 184 6.23 8.15 4.89
N PHE A 185 7.43 7.93 4.35
CA PHE A 185 8.70 8.34 4.95
C PHE A 185 8.90 9.85 4.91
N SER A 186 8.64 10.48 3.76
CA SER A 186 8.83 11.93 3.60
C SER A 186 7.73 12.76 4.25
N GLY A 187 6.54 12.19 4.47
CA GLY A 187 5.35 12.93 4.85
C GLY A 187 4.83 13.86 3.75
N CYS A 188 5.27 13.67 2.50
CA CYS A 188 4.99 14.56 1.38
C CYS A 188 4.38 13.80 0.20
N ASP A 189 3.71 14.54 -0.68
CA ASP A 189 3.10 13.99 -1.89
C ASP A 189 3.97 14.25 -3.13
N ALA A 190 3.85 13.39 -4.15
CA ALA A 190 4.51 13.63 -5.43
C ALA A 190 3.79 14.75 -6.20
N ALA A 191 4.56 15.70 -6.72
CA ALA A 191 4.08 16.79 -7.58
C ALA A 191 4.19 16.43 -9.06
N SER A 192 5.28 15.75 -9.46
CA SER A 192 5.50 15.33 -10.84
C SER A 192 6.46 14.16 -10.93
N VAL A 193 6.48 13.49 -12.09
CA VAL A 193 7.36 12.35 -12.37
C VAL A 193 7.91 12.40 -13.78
N TYR A 194 9.19 12.08 -13.95
CA TYR A 194 9.73 11.55 -15.19
C TYR A 194 9.99 10.05 -15.01
N CYS A 195 9.47 9.22 -15.89
CA CYS A 195 9.62 7.77 -15.83
C CYS A 195 10.07 7.22 -17.17
N ARG A 196 10.92 6.20 -17.11
CA ARG A 196 11.21 5.30 -18.22
C ARG A 196 10.96 3.88 -17.78
N GLU A 197 9.89 3.29 -18.28
CA GLU A 197 9.66 1.85 -18.25
C GLU A 197 10.34 1.20 -19.45
N PHE A 198 10.85 -0.02 -19.28
CA PHE A 198 11.42 -0.80 -20.35
C PHE A 198 11.33 -2.29 -20.03
N ASN A 199 11.40 -3.12 -21.06
CA ASN A 199 11.47 -4.56 -20.91
C ASN A 199 12.90 -5.03 -21.25
N PRO A 200 13.70 -5.50 -20.27
CA PRO A 200 15.06 -5.97 -20.53
C PRO A 200 15.10 -7.13 -21.54
N ARG A 201 16.19 -7.22 -22.31
CA ARG A 201 16.44 -8.39 -23.16
C ARG A 201 16.55 -9.63 -22.27
N GLY A 202 15.81 -10.70 -22.60
CA GLY A 202 15.75 -11.94 -21.81
C GLY A 202 14.65 -11.95 -20.74
N SER A 203 13.84 -10.90 -20.64
CA SER A 203 12.65 -10.89 -19.79
C SER A 203 11.63 -11.97 -20.21
N TRP A 204 11.05 -12.66 -19.23
CA TRP A 204 9.91 -13.57 -19.39
C TRP A 204 8.55 -12.86 -19.30
N TYR A 205 8.54 -11.56 -19.02
CA TYR A 205 7.34 -10.73 -19.05
C TYR A 205 7.07 -10.18 -20.44
N LYS A 206 5.80 -10.09 -20.82
CA LYS A 206 5.35 -9.43 -22.04
C LYS A 206 5.50 -7.90 -21.96
N GLY A 207 5.21 -7.32 -20.80
CA GLY A 207 5.26 -5.88 -20.55
C GLY A 207 6.57 -5.40 -19.92
N ALA A 208 6.60 -4.13 -19.54
CA ALA A 208 7.78 -3.50 -18.97
C ALA A 208 8.09 -4.00 -17.55
N ALA A 209 9.04 -4.93 -17.47
CA ALA A 209 9.51 -5.54 -16.23
C ALA A 209 10.52 -4.68 -15.45
N ALA A 210 11.01 -3.59 -16.02
CA ALA A 210 11.97 -2.69 -15.38
C ALA A 210 11.55 -1.22 -15.53
N ALA A 211 11.93 -0.39 -14.57
CA ALA A 211 11.63 1.03 -14.58
C ALA A 211 12.69 1.86 -13.85
N SER A 212 12.83 3.11 -14.28
CA SER A 212 13.50 4.17 -13.54
C SER A 212 12.59 5.39 -13.47
N CYS A 213 12.32 5.89 -12.26
CA CYS A 213 11.44 7.02 -12.02
C CYS A 213 12.16 8.08 -11.19
N ILE A 214 11.96 9.34 -11.55
CA ILE A 214 12.39 10.52 -10.78
C ILE A 214 11.14 11.31 -10.46
N PHE A 215 10.78 11.34 -9.18
CA PHE A 215 9.67 12.12 -8.65
C PHE A 215 10.17 13.39 -7.99
N GLU A 216 9.55 14.51 -8.31
CA GLU A 216 9.64 15.72 -7.49
C GLU A 216 8.48 15.71 -6.50
N MET A 217 8.80 15.79 -5.21
CA MET A 217 7.82 15.84 -4.14
C MET A 217 7.44 17.30 -3.82
N THR A 218 6.28 17.49 -3.22
CA THR A 218 5.66 18.79 -2.89
C THR A 218 6.51 19.71 -2.03
N ASN A 219 7.48 19.18 -1.27
CA ASN A 219 8.40 19.95 -0.43
C ASN A 219 9.83 20.05 -1.02
N GLY A 220 10.02 19.71 -2.29
CA GLY A 220 11.32 19.74 -2.96
C GLY A 220 12.18 18.48 -2.78
N VAL A 221 11.74 17.48 -1.99
CA VAL A 221 12.40 16.17 -1.96
C VAL A 221 12.42 15.57 -3.36
N VAL A 222 13.55 15.02 -3.77
CA VAL A 222 13.66 14.20 -4.98
C VAL A 222 13.59 12.73 -4.58
N PHE A 223 12.62 12.00 -5.11
CA PHE A 223 12.51 10.56 -4.92
C PHE A 223 12.88 9.81 -6.20
N ASN A 224 13.96 9.03 -6.15
CA ASN A 224 14.39 8.16 -7.23
C ASN A 224 13.97 6.72 -6.94
N TYR A 225 13.35 6.08 -7.92
CA TYR A 225 13.03 4.66 -7.88
C TYR A 225 13.70 3.96 -9.06
N ARG A 226 14.35 2.83 -8.79
CA ARG A 226 14.84 1.91 -9.82
C ARG A 226 14.38 0.52 -9.47
N GLY A 227 13.85 -0.20 -10.45
CA GLY A 227 13.52 -1.60 -10.22
C GLY A 227 13.51 -2.47 -11.45
N SER A 228 13.59 -3.77 -11.20
CA SER A 228 13.55 -4.82 -12.21
C SER A 228 12.99 -6.12 -11.64
N TRP A 229 12.06 -6.71 -12.38
CA TRP A 229 11.61 -8.08 -12.17
C TRP A 229 12.48 -9.16 -12.84
N CYS A 230 13.52 -8.74 -13.56
CA CYS A 230 14.41 -9.64 -14.30
C CYS A 230 15.79 -9.75 -13.64
N ALA A 231 15.92 -9.36 -12.38
CA ALA A 231 17.20 -9.35 -11.69
C ALA A 231 17.48 -10.70 -11.01
N GLU A 232 17.94 -11.67 -11.79
CA GLU A 232 18.39 -12.97 -11.28
C GLU A 232 19.62 -12.79 -10.37
N GLY A 233 19.46 -13.11 -9.08
CA GLY A 233 20.53 -13.00 -8.08
C GLY A 233 20.66 -11.61 -7.44
N CYS A 234 21.41 -11.54 -6.33
CA CYS A 234 21.60 -10.30 -5.54
C CYS A 234 20.28 -9.58 -5.22
N HIS A 235 19.26 -10.34 -4.85
CA HIS A 235 17.91 -9.81 -4.65
C HIS A 235 17.87 -8.81 -3.51
N THR A 236 17.19 -7.69 -3.73
CA THR A 236 16.74 -6.82 -2.64
C THR A 236 15.60 -7.49 -1.87
N SER A 237 15.24 -6.93 -0.71
CA SER A 237 14.01 -7.32 -0.04
C SER A 237 12.76 -6.98 -0.86
N TRP A 238 11.61 -7.56 -0.48
CA TRP A 238 10.32 -7.13 -1.02
C TRP A 238 10.00 -5.67 -0.69
N ASN A 239 10.57 -5.10 0.37
CA ASN A 239 10.39 -3.70 0.78
C ASN A 239 11.31 -2.74 0.01
N GLY A 240 12.21 -3.27 -0.83
CA GLY A 240 13.25 -2.51 -1.50
C GLY A 240 14.38 -2.11 -0.55
N ASP A 241 15.47 -1.64 -1.13
CA ASP A 241 16.61 -1.09 -0.42
C ASP A 241 16.61 0.43 -0.56
N TRP A 242 16.82 1.12 0.56
CA TRP A 242 16.57 2.54 0.70
C TRP A 242 17.81 3.29 1.18
N ARG A 243 18.06 4.43 0.54
CA ARG A 243 18.95 5.49 1.05
C ARG A 243 18.14 6.76 1.22
N ILE A 244 18.13 7.29 2.43
CA ILE A 244 17.39 8.49 2.83
C ILE A 244 18.41 9.54 3.26
N VAL A 245 18.53 10.59 2.47
CA VAL A 245 19.51 11.67 2.70
C VAL A 245 18.78 12.87 3.26
N GLY A 246 19.26 13.39 4.39
CA GLY A 246 18.87 14.68 4.92
C GLY A 246 20.07 15.58 5.18
N GLU A 247 19.81 16.85 5.47
CA GLU A 247 20.84 17.88 5.65
C GLU A 247 21.88 17.54 6.73
N LYS A 248 21.49 16.74 7.73
CA LYS A 248 22.33 16.42 8.89
C LYS A 248 22.81 14.97 8.90
N GLY A 249 22.42 14.13 7.94
CA GLY A 249 22.81 12.73 7.95
C GLY A 249 22.14 11.87 6.89
N THR A 250 22.42 10.58 6.96
CA THR A 250 21.84 9.58 6.04
C THR A 250 21.39 8.36 6.82
N LEU A 251 20.22 7.83 6.46
CA LEU A 251 19.68 6.56 6.93
C LEU A 251 19.66 5.55 5.77
N LEU A 252 20.06 4.33 6.07
CA LEU A 252 20.01 3.18 5.17
C LEU A 252 19.04 2.14 5.72
N TYR A 253 18.25 1.55 4.82
CA TYR A 253 17.37 0.42 5.13
C TYR A 253 17.43 -0.57 3.98
N ASP A 254 18.05 -1.73 4.19
CA ASP A 254 18.22 -2.73 3.15
C ASP A 254 17.92 -4.13 3.69
N HIS A 255 17.53 -5.05 2.81
CA HIS A 255 17.36 -6.47 3.13
C HIS A 255 16.50 -6.76 4.37
N ASP A 256 15.51 -5.91 4.66
CA ASP A 256 14.65 -5.96 5.85
C ASP A 256 15.39 -5.99 7.20
N ARG A 257 16.67 -5.59 7.21
CA ARG A 257 17.50 -5.47 8.40
C ARG A 257 17.07 -4.27 9.23
N SER A 258 17.56 -4.20 10.47
CA SER A 258 17.41 -3.00 11.29
C SER A 258 18.02 -1.81 10.54
N PRO A 259 17.29 -0.70 10.34
CA PRO A 259 17.84 0.44 9.64
C PRO A 259 18.97 1.06 10.46
N VAL A 260 19.98 1.55 9.76
CA VAL A 260 21.19 2.16 10.34
C VAL A 260 21.38 3.55 9.75
N GLY A 261 22.14 4.41 10.41
CA GLY A 261 22.45 5.71 9.85
C GLY A 261 23.57 6.42 10.56
N GLU A 262 24.03 7.50 9.96
CA GLU A 262 25.03 8.39 10.49
C GLU A 262 24.53 9.84 10.41
N VAL A 263 24.84 10.64 11.42
CA VAL A 263 24.58 12.08 11.45
C VAL A 263 25.86 12.85 11.75
N LEU A 264 25.89 14.11 11.34
CA LEU A 264 27.02 15.01 11.57
C LEU A 264 27.26 15.20 13.07
N ALA A 265 28.54 15.13 13.45
CA ALA A 265 29.04 15.38 14.80
C ALA A 265 29.94 16.63 14.89
N GLY A 266 30.16 17.31 13.76
CA GLY A 266 30.89 18.58 13.66
C GLY A 266 30.62 19.25 12.31
N ASP A 267 31.12 20.46 12.13
CA ASP A 267 30.86 21.35 10.98
C ASP A 267 32.06 21.60 10.06
N GLU A 268 33.25 21.13 10.43
CA GLU A 268 34.48 21.37 9.70
C GLU A 268 35.04 20.12 9.01
N GLY A 269 35.92 20.35 8.03
CA GLY A 269 36.67 19.31 7.30
C GLY A 269 36.01 18.84 6.00
N PHE A 270 36.81 18.21 5.12
CA PHE A 270 36.37 17.66 3.84
C PHE A 270 35.35 16.51 4.02
N HIS A 271 35.62 15.64 5.00
CA HIS A 271 34.66 14.67 5.51
C HIS A 271 34.39 15.02 6.98
N ARG A 272 33.30 15.75 7.21
CA ARG A 272 32.89 16.16 8.55
C ARG A 272 32.75 14.93 9.46
N PRO A 273 33.15 15.02 10.73
CA PRO A 273 33.02 13.91 11.67
C PRO A 273 31.55 13.52 11.83
N LYS A 274 31.30 12.22 12.02
CA LYS A 274 29.96 11.62 12.12
C LYS A 274 29.83 10.81 13.39
N LYS A 275 28.59 10.61 13.82
CA LYS A 275 28.20 9.65 14.86
C LYS A 275 27.00 8.84 14.39
N GLU A 276 26.77 7.72 15.06
CA GLU A 276 25.60 6.88 14.79
C GLU A 276 24.29 7.65 14.97
N LEU A 277 23.36 7.45 14.03
CA LEU A 277 21.99 7.93 14.14
C LEU A 277 21.21 7.02 15.09
N ILE A 278 20.72 7.59 16.19
CA ILE A 278 19.77 6.88 17.06
C ILE A 278 18.37 6.97 16.45
N LEU A 279 17.83 5.81 16.02
CA LEU A 279 16.48 5.71 15.48
C LEU A 279 15.41 5.82 16.59
N ASN A 280 14.27 6.41 16.23
CA ASN A 280 13.08 6.39 17.06
C ASN A 280 12.44 4.99 17.04
N LYS A 281 11.93 4.55 18.19
CA LYS A 281 11.22 3.27 18.30
C LYS A 281 9.81 3.37 17.72
N SER A 282 9.35 2.29 17.10
CA SER A 282 7.96 2.15 16.69
C SER A 282 7.10 1.71 17.88
N PRO A 283 5.95 2.38 18.16
CA PRO A 283 4.97 1.92 19.13
C PRO A 283 4.00 0.89 18.52
N LEU A 284 4.15 0.53 17.24
CA LEU A 284 3.32 -0.49 16.61
C LEU A 284 3.48 -1.81 17.35
N ARG A 285 2.36 -2.42 17.73
CA ARG A 285 2.32 -3.71 18.42
C ARG A 285 2.04 -4.89 17.49
N HIS A 286 1.35 -4.63 16.38
CA HIS A 286 0.92 -5.66 15.44
C HIS A 286 1.26 -5.18 14.02
N PRO A 287 2.17 -5.88 13.32
CA PRO A 287 2.56 -5.47 12.00
C PRO A 287 1.59 -5.95 10.91
N GLY A 288 1.78 -5.41 9.71
CA GLY A 288 1.11 -5.85 8.49
C GLY A 288 -0.42 -5.77 8.56
N MET A 289 -1.08 -6.81 8.06
CA MET A 289 -2.54 -6.87 7.91
C MET A 289 -3.29 -6.74 9.24
N ARG A 290 -2.77 -7.35 10.31
CA ARG A 290 -3.37 -7.22 11.65
C ARG A 290 -3.28 -5.79 12.17
N GLY A 291 -2.20 -5.07 11.85
CA GLY A 291 -2.07 -3.63 12.12
C GLY A 291 -3.15 -2.81 11.41
N ALA A 292 -3.37 -3.08 10.11
CA ALA A 292 -4.41 -2.42 9.32
C ALA A 292 -5.82 -2.68 9.86
N ILE A 293 -6.14 -3.93 10.22
CA ILE A 293 -7.42 -4.29 10.85
C ILE A 293 -7.62 -3.51 12.15
N ARG A 294 -6.61 -3.46 13.02
CA ARG A 294 -6.70 -2.72 14.30
C ARG A 294 -6.90 -1.23 14.10
N GLU A 295 -6.29 -0.65 13.08
CA GLU A 295 -6.49 0.75 12.76
C GLU A 295 -7.91 1.03 12.23
N MET A 296 -8.46 0.14 11.40
CA MET A 296 -9.88 0.19 11.02
C MET A 296 -10.78 0.10 12.26
N LEU A 297 -10.54 -0.86 13.16
CA LEU A 297 -11.31 -0.99 14.40
C LEU A 297 -11.18 0.24 15.30
N ALA A 298 -10.01 0.87 15.36
CA ALA A 298 -9.82 2.13 16.07
C ALA A 298 -10.62 3.27 15.43
N CYS A 299 -10.63 3.36 14.10
CA CYS A 299 -11.46 4.31 13.34
C CYS A 299 -12.94 4.14 13.67
N LEU A 300 -13.46 2.91 13.65
CA LEU A 300 -14.88 2.63 13.95
C LEU A 300 -15.26 3.05 15.38
N ARG A 301 -14.37 2.82 16.35
CA ARG A 301 -14.63 3.12 17.77
C ARG A 301 -14.45 4.59 18.13
N LYS A 302 -13.47 5.27 17.53
CA LYS A 302 -13.01 6.60 17.95
C LYS A 302 -13.28 7.70 16.92
N GLY A 303 -13.69 7.35 15.70
CA GLY A 303 -13.84 8.30 14.59
C GLY A 303 -12.52 8.83 14.04
N THR A 304 -11.37 8.26 14.41
CA THR A 304 -10.05 8.67 13.91
C THR A 304 -9.85 8.22 12.46
N LEU A 305 -9.45 9.12 11.57
CA LEU A 305 -9.14 8.75 10.19
C LEU A 305 -7.92 7.82 10.13
N PRO A 306 -8.03 6.66 9.42
CA PRO A 306 -6.90 5.76 9.25
C PRO A 306 -5.86 6.37 8.31
N GLN A 307 -4.60 6.02 8.51
CA GLN A 307 -3.46 6.55 7.76
C GLN A 307 -3.52 6.28 6.25
N THR A 308 -4.23 5.23 5.81
CA THR A 308 -4.45 4.89 4.40
C THR A 308 -5.91 5.10 3.98
N HIS A 309 -6.58 6.09 4.55
CA HIS A 309 -7.90 6.50 4.07
C HIS A 309 -7.85 6.87 2.58
N SER A 310 -8.98 6.73 1.89
CA SER A 310 -9.05 6.79 0.43
C SER A 310 -8.47 8.07 -0.20
N HIS A 311 -8.66 9.25 0.40
CA HIS A 311 -8.04 10.50 -0.06
C HIS A 311 -6.52 10.54 0.07
N ASP A 312 -5.94 9.76 0.98
CA ASP A 312 -4.50 9.57 1.06
C ASP A 312 -4.03 8.51 0.05
N ASN A 313 -4.68 7.35 0.01
CA ASN A 313 -4.18 6.23 -0.80
C ASN A 313 -4.28 6.49 -2.31
N ILE A 314 -5.28 7.25 -2.75
CA ILE A 314 -5.41 7.66 -4.16
C ILE A 314 -4.19 8.43 -4.67
N ARG A 315 -3.44 9.11 -3.79
CA ARG A 315 -2.20 9.81 -4.17
C ARG A 315 -1.06 8.84 -4.50
N SER A 316 -0.97 7.71 -3.80
CA SER A 316 -0.04 6.63 -4.15
C SER A 316 -0.41 5.99 -5.48
N LEU A 317 -1.72 5.80 -5.74
CA LEU A 317 -2.21 5.32 -7.04
C LEU A 317 -1.94 6.33 -8.17
N ALA A 318 -2.02 7.63 -7.89
CA ALA A 318 -1.71 8.67 -8.87
C ALA A 318 -0.24 8.63 -9.31
N MET A 319 0.69 8.31 -8.41
CA MET A 319 2.10 8.12 -8.77
C MET A 319 2.29 6.98 -9.78
N VAL A 320 1.55 5.88 -9.62
CA VAL A 320 1.58 4.72 -10.53
C VAL A 320 1.15 5.12 -11.94
N PHE A 321 -0.04 5.71 -12.07
CA PHE A 321 -0.57 6.07 -13.39
C PHE A 321 0.21 7.21 -14.05
N ALA A 322 0.68 8.20 -13.29
CA ALA A 322 1.50 9.27 -13.83
C ALA A 322 2.88 8.76 -14.30
N ALA A 323 3.47 7.77 -13.62
CA ALA A 323 4.72 7.15 -14.06
C ALA A 323 4.54 6.40 -15.39
N ILE A 324 3.49 5.59 -15.50
CA ILE A 324 3.15 4.89 -16.76
C ILE A 324 2.91 5.91 -17.89
N GLU A 325 2.12 6.96 -17.64
CA GLU A 325 1.87 8.01 -18.62
C GLU A 325 3.16 8.75 -19.02
N SER A 326 4.05 9.03 -18.07
CA SER A 326 5.33 9.69 -18.31
C SER A 326 6.23 8.85 -19.22
N SER A 327 6.29 7.54 -18.99
CA SER A 327 7.02 6.60 -19.83
C SER A 327 6.47 6.57 -21.25
N GLN A 328 5.14 6.45 -21.40
CA GLN A 328 4.47 6.42 -22.71
C GLN A 328 4.69 7.71 -23.51
N LYS A 329 4.72 8.86 -22.85
CA LYS A 329 4.87 10.17 -23.50
C LYS A 329 6.32 10.64 -23.60
N GLY A 330 7.28 9.95 -22.96
CA GLY A 330 8.69 10.32 -22.94
C GLY A 330 8.96 11.70 -22.31
N LYS A 331 8.11 12.16 -21.38
CA LYS A 331 8.22 13.49 -20.77
C LYS A 331 7.75 13.51 -19.32
N LYS A 332 8.11 14.57 -18.60
CA LYS A 332 7.67 14.81 -17.22
C LYS A 332 6.15 15.03 -17.18
N ILE A 333 5.46 14.35 -16.25
CA ILE A 333 4.01 14.40 -16.07
C ILE A 333 3.68 14.88 -14.65
N PRO A 334 2.73 15.84 -14.48
CA PRO A 334 2.21 16.19 -13.16
C PRO A 334 1.44 15.02 -12.53
N VAL A 335 1.65 14.78 -11.23
CA VAL A 335 0.91 13.76 -10.48
C VAL A 335 -0.37 14.38 -9.94
N LYS A 336 -1.54 13.92 -10.41
CA LYS A 336 -2.86 14.45 -10.02
C LYS A 336 -3.79 13.36 -9.49
N ALA A 337 -4.11 13.42 -8.20
CA ALA A 337 -4.93 12.41 -7.56
C ALA A 337 -6.44 12.67 -7.66
N LEU A 338 -6.89 13.87 -7.23
CA LEU A 338 -8.28 14.32 -7.26
C LEU A 338 -8.54 15.38 -8.33
#